data_AF-A0A6N3EQB5-F1
#
_entry.id   AF-A0A6N3EQB5-F1
#
_cell.length_a   1.000
_cell.length_b   1.000
_cell.length_c   1.000
_cell.angle_alpha   90.00
_cell.angle_beta   90.00
_cell.angle_gamma   90.00
#
_symmetry.space_group_name_H-M   'P 1'
#
loop_
_entity.id
_entity.type
_entity.pdbx_description
1 polymer ?
#
loop_
_entity_poly.entity_id
_entity_poly.type
_entity_poly.pdbx_seq_one_letter_code
_entity_poly.pdbx_strand_id
1 'polypeptide(L)'
;MEGLIVKSTTWNGETCKIGMPDGGVGIAVNAMERDKYCFWSIGGYNLKEERHWIWKGGELHVGDKIEIEFAEFDEATPPVLKKPHSCPNPPKKDDSPENWQFKLKTYQKLKKVLEDEGLI
;
A
#
# COMPACT_ATOMS: atom_id res chain seq x y z
N MET A 1 -5.55 -16.30 18.11
CA MET A 1 -4.83 -15.15 17.53
C MET A 1 -5.86 -14.15 17.03
N GLU A 2 -5.69 -12.87 17.33
CA GLU A 2 -6.54 -11.80 16.78
C GLU A 2 -6.02 -11.37 15.41
N GLY A 3 -6.93 -11.08 14.48
CA GLY A 3 -6.56 -10.61 13.14
C GLY A 3 -7.76 -10.34 12.26
N LEU A 4 -7.54 -10.37 10.94
CA LEU A 4 -8.57 -10.12 9.94
C LEU A 4 -8.88 -11.37 9.13
N ILE A 5 -10.16 -11.70 9.01
CA ILE A 5 -10.67 -12.64 8.02
C ILE A 5 -11.10 -11.81 6.81
N VAL A 6 -10.46 -12.05 5.68
CA VAL A 6 -10.66 -11.26 4.46
C VAL A 6 -11.20 -12.16 3.36
N LYS A 7 -12.28 -11.74 2.72
CA LYS A 7 -12.87 -12.41 1.57
C LYS A 7 -12.97 -11.42 0.41
N SER A 8 -12.72 -11.89 -0.81
CA SER A 8 -12.80 -11.01 -1.98
C SER A 8 -13.36 -11.73 -3.21
N THR A 9 -14.11 -10.99 -4.02
CA THR A 9 -14.53 -11.42 -5.37
C THR A 9 -13.33 -11.65 -6.28
N THR A 10 -12.25 -10.88 -6.10
CA THR A 10 -10.98 -11.05 -6.86
C THR A 10 -10.28 -12.37 -6.58
N TRP A 11 -10.70 -13.10 -5.54
CA TRP A 11 -10.17 -14.40 -5.15
C TRP A 11 -11.20 -15.52 -5.32
N ASN A 12 -12.19 -15.34 -6.20
CA ASN A 12 -13.29 -16.30 -6.40
C ASN A 12 -14.07 -16.62 -5.11
N GLY A 13 -14.17 -15.66 -4.18
CA GLY A 13 -14.85 -15.83 -2.91
C GLY A 13 -14.06 -16.61 -1.85
N GLU A 14 -12.79 -16.94 -2.12
CA GLU A 14 -11.90 -17.52 -1.12
C GLU A 14 -11.68 -16.56 0.04
N THR A 15 -11.47 -17.14 1.22
CA THR A 15 -11.18 -16.43 2.45
C THR A 15 -9.70 -16.58 2.81
N CYS A 16 -9.09 -15.50 3.30
CA CYS A 16 -7.72 -15.47 3.80
C CYS A 16 -7.74 -14.91 5.24
N LYS A 17 -7.15 -15.65 6.18
CA LYS A 17 -7.02 -15.23 7.57
C LYS A 17 -5.64 -14.63 7.76
N ILE A 18 -5.56 -13.35 8.09
CA ILE A 18 -4.30 -12.67 8.37
C ILE A 18 -4.20 -12.31 9.84
N GLY A 19 -3.15 -12.78 10.47
CA GLY A 19 -2.82 -12.48 11.85
C GLY A 19 -1.32 -12.58 12.01
N MET A 20 -0.76 -11.78 12.90
CA MET A 20 0.67 -11.74 13.13
C MET A 20 0.96 -11.52 14.61
N PRO A 21 1.67 -12.45 15.28
CA PRO A 21 2.18 -12.21 16.61
C PRO A 21 3.33 -11.19 16.55
N ASP A 22 3.40 -10.30 17.54
CA ASP A 22 4.48 -9.30 17.67
C ASP A 22 4.67 -8.40 16.44
N GLY A 23 3.56 -8.03 15.80
CA GLY A 23 3.54 -7.19 14.62
C GLY A 23 2.16 -6.61 14.34
N GLY A 24 1.97 -6.13 13.13
CA GLY A 24 0.68 -5.61 12.67
C GLY A 24 0.34 -6.15 11.30
N VAL A 25 -0.96 -6.40 11.07
CA VAL A 25 -1.51 -6.70 9.75
C VAL A 25 -2.38 -5.53 9.29
N GLY A 26 -2.53 -5.38 7.99
CA GLY A 26 -3.30 -4.31 7.39
C GLY A 26 -3.67 -4.58 5.94
N ILE A 27 -4.50 -3.69 5.43
CA ILE A 27 -4.98 -3.71 4.05
C ILE A 27 -4.57 -2.40 3.41
N ALA A 28 -3.94 -2.49 2.25
CA ALA A 28 -3.62 -1.34 1.42
C ALA A 28 -4.47 -1.40 0.15
N VAL A 29 -5.19 -0.31 -0.12
CA VAL A 29 -5.90 -0.09 -1.39
C VAL A 29 -5.37 1.20 -2.01
N ASN A 30 -4.93 1.12 -3.25
CA ASN A 30 -4.36 2.24 -3.98
C ASN A 30 -5.10 2.38 -5.30
N ALA A 31 -5.81 3.50 -5.47
CA ALA A 31 -6.43 3.89 -6.72
C ALA A 31 -5.59 5.01 -7.34
N MET A 32 -4.97 4.75 -8.50
CA MET A 32 -4.11 5.72 -9.16
C MET A 32 -4.72 6.16 -10.48
N GLU A 33 -5.09 7.45 -10.57
CA GLU A 33 -5.71 8.04 -11.75
C GLU A 33 -4.78 8.01 -12.98
N ARG A 34 -3.48 8.29 -12.76
CA ARG A 34 -2.45 8.31 -13.82
C ARG A 34 -2.39 7.00 -14.59
N ASP A 35 -2.47 5.88 -13.88
CA ASP A 35 -2.30 4.54 -14.44
C ASP A 35 -3.65 3.85 -14.71
N LYS A 36 -4.77 4.54 -14.40
CA LYS A 36 -6.14 3.99 -14.44
C LYS A 36 -6.25 2.63 -13.77
N TYR A 37 -5.53 2.46 -12.67
CA TYR A 37 -5.30 1.17 -12.03
C TYR A 37 -5.67 1.27 -10.55
N CYS A 38 -6.48 0.33 -10.07
CA CYS A 38 -6.76 0.17 -8.66
C CYS A 38 -6.21 -1.17 -8.20
N PHE A 39 -5.30 -1.18 -7.24
CA PHE A 39 -4.76 -2.40 -6.68
C PHE A 39 -4.93 -2.44 -5.18
N TRP A 40 -4.95 -3.66 -4.66
CA TRP A 40 -5.02 -3.87 -3.24
C TRP A 40 -4.18 -5.06 -2.80
N SER A 41 -3.84 -5.06 -1.52
CA SER A 41 -3.10 -6.17 -0.91
C SER A 41 -3.37 -6.23 0.58
N ILE A 42 -3.24 -7.45 1.10
CA ILE A 42 -3.24 -7.76 2.53
C ILE A 42 -1.83 -8.19 2.94
N GLY A 43 -1.32 -7.51 3.97
CA GLY A 43 0.06 -7.61 4.38
C GLY A 43 0.26 -7.23 5.83
N GLY A 44 1.50 -7.32 6.30
CA GLY A 44 1.85 -6.95 7.66
C GLY A 44 3.34 -6.85 7.85
N TYR A 45 3.77 -6.15 8.89
CA TYR A 45 5.18 -6.03 9.25
C TYR A 45 5.47 -6.81 10.52
N ASN A 46 6.36 -7.80 10.39
CA ASN A 46 6.84 -8.60 11.52
C ASN A 46 8.07 -7.94 12.12
N LEU A 47 7.97 -7.48 13.37
CA LEU A 47 9.05 -6.77 14.06
C LEU A 47 10.23 -7.70 14.38
N LYS A 48 9.97 -8.97 14.72
CA LYS A 48 11.02 -9.94 15.08
C LYS A 48 11.85 -10.39 13.88
N GLU A 49 11.20 -10.57 12.72
CA GLU A 49 11.87 -10.96 11.48
C GLU A 49 12.38 -9.77 10.67
N GLU A 50 12.01 -8.54 11.05
CA GLU A 50 12.21 -7.30 10.29
C GLU A 50 11.77 -7.42 8.81
N ARG A 51 10.64 -8.10 8.58
CA ARG A 51 10.13 -8.43 7.24
C ARG A 51 8.68 -8.05 7.05
N HIS A 52 8.37 -7.57 5.85
CA HIS A 52 7.01 -7.45 5.35
C HIS A 52 6.53 -8.82 4.88
N TRP A 53 5.43 -9.28 5.47
CA TRP A 53 4.69 -10.45 5.02
C TRP A 53 3.55 -10.00 4.12
N ILE A 54 3.37 -10.69 3.01
CA ILE A 54 2.32 -10.45 2.04
C ILE A 54 1.56 -11.76 1.89
N TRP A 55 0.24 -11.70 2.02
CA TRP A 55 -0.63 -12.86 1.92
C TRP A 55 -1.30 -12.95 0.57
N LYS A 56 -1.93 -11.86 0.13
CA LYS A 56 -2.72 -11.86 -1.09
C LYS A 56 -3.05 -10.43 -1.50
N GLY A 57 -3.61 -10.28 -2.69
CA GLY A 57 -3.98 -8.99 -3.25
C GLY A 57 -4.51 -9.19 -4.66
N GLY A 58 -4.55 -8.11 -5.42
CA GLY A 58 -4.93 -8.14 -6.83
C GLY A 58 -5.27 -6.76 -7.37
N GLU A 59 -5.71 -6.76 -8.60
CA GLU A 59 -6.39 -5.63 -9.22
C GLU A 59 -7.85 -5.58 -8.78
N LEU A 60 -8.38 -4.38 -8.60
CA LEU A 60 -9.80 -4.13 -8.35
C LEU A 60 -10.43 -3.48 -9.58
N HIS A 61 -11.55 -4.05 -10.00
CA HIS A 61 -12.41 -3.47 -11.02
C HIS A 61 -13.71 -2.95 -10.39
N VAL A 62 -14.41 -2.10 -11.13
CA VAL A 62 -15.74 -1.62 -10.70
C VAL A 62 -16.68 -2.81 -10.52
N GLY A 63 -17.21 -2.95 -9.30
CA GLY A 63 -18.12 -4.04 -8.92
C GLY A 63 -17.46 -5.12 -8.05
N ASP A 64 -16.13 -5.13 -7.93
CA ASP A 64 -15.44 -6.01 -6.99
C ASP A 64 -15.74 -5.64 -5.54
N LYS A 65 -15.70 -6.64 -4.66
CA LYS A 65 -16.01 -6.50 -3.23
C LYS A 65 -14.93 -7.14 -2.38
N ILE A 66 -14.57 -6.44 -1.31
CA ILE A 66 -13.71 -6.94 -0.24
C ILE A 66 -14.54 -6.89 1.04
N GLU A 67 -14.67 -8.05 1.69
CA GLU A 67 -15.32 -8.21 2.99
C GLU A 67 -14.23 -8.47 4.03
N ILE A 68 -14.33 -7.77 5.17
CA ILE A 68 -13.32 -7.81 6.23
C ILE A 68 -14.06 -7.99 7.55
N GLU A 69 -13.60 -8.96 8.33
CA GLU A 69 -14.06 -9.23 9.68
C GLU A 69 -12.86 -9.24 10.63
N PHE A 70 -12.95 -8.53 11.74
CA PHE A 70 -11.99 -8.67 12.84
C PHE A 70 -12.46 -9.83 13.73
N ALA A 71 -11.60 -10.83 13.91
CA ALA A 71 -11.96 -12.05 14.62
C ALA A 71 -10.76 -12.71 15.31
N GLU A 72 -11.08 -13.62 16.23
CA GLU A 72 -10.13 -14.56 16.79
C GLU A 72 -10.15 -15.88 16.01
N PHE A 73 -8.98 -16.45 15.75
CA PHE A 73 -8.82 -17.76 15.11
C PHE A 73 -7.55 -18.47 15.57
N ASP A 74 -7.50 -19.80 15.44
CA ASP A 74 -6.38 -20.63 15.90
C ASP A 74 -5.10 -20.37 15.09
N GLU A 75 -5.23 -20.32 13.76
CA GLU A 75 -4.10 -20.19 12.84
C GLU A 75 -4.39 -19.22 11.70
N ALA A 76 -3.43 -18.36 11.38
CA ALA A 76 -3.44 -17.51 10.19
C ALA A 76 -3.07 -18.32 8.95
N THR A 77 -3.57 -17.94 7.79
CA THR A 77 -3.06 -18.44 6.51
C THR A 77 -1.55 -18.16 6.43
N PRO A 78 -0.70 -19.04 5.85
CA PRO A 78 0.71 -18.70 5.64
C PRO A 78 0.89 -17.55 4.63
N PRO A 79 1.85 -16.62 4.83
CA PRO A 79 2.13 -15.58 3.84
C PRO A 79 2.74 -16.20 2.57
N VAL A 80 2.34 -15.68 1.40
CA VAL A 80 2.89 -16.13 0.10
C VAL A 80 4.26 -15.53 -0.18
N LEU A 81 4.59 -14.39 0.45
CA LEU A 81 5.85 -13.69 0.23
C LEU A 81 6.32 -12.97 1.50
N LYS A 82 7.61 -13.09 1.80
CA LYS A 82 8.30 -12.35 2.85
C LYS A 82 9.39 -11.48 2.22
N LYS A 83 9.29 -10.16 2.36
CA LYS A 83 10.29 -9.20 1.86
C LYS A 83 11.00 -8.53 3.03
N PRO A 84 12.33 -8.29 2.96
CA PRO A 84 13.00 -7.44 3.94
C PRO A 84 12.33 -6.06 3.98
N HIS A 85 12.34 -5.43 5.14
CA HIS A 85 11.96 -4.02 5.23
C HIS A 85 12.94 -3.18 4.42
N SER A 86 12.54 -2.78 3.22
CA SER A 86 13.20 -1.68 2.52
C SER A 86 12.36 -0.44 2.75
N CYS A 87 12.87 0.52 3.55
CA CYS A 87 12.52 1.90 3.28
C CYS A 87 12.77 2.12 1.79
N PRO A 88 11.88 2.81 1.04
CA PRO A 88 12.27 3.30 -0.26
C PRO A 88 13.55 4.07 -0.01
N ASN A 89 14.67 3.59 -0.56
CA ASN A 89 15.85 4.43 -0.72
C ASN A 89 15.36 5.80 -1.19
N PRO A 90 15.96 6.92 -0.74
CA PRO A 90 15.56 8.24 -1.22
C PRO A 90 15.36 8.13 -2.73
N PRO A 91 14.18 8.52 -3.26
CA PRO A 91 13.77 8.17 -4.60
C PRO A 91 14.95 8.45 -5.51
N LYS A 92 15.41 7.44 -6.27
CA LYS A 92 16.43 7.66 -7.29
C LYS A 92 15.99 8.91 -8.02
N LYS A 93 16.84 9.95 -8.05
CA LYS A 93 16.47 11.23 -8.66
C LYS A 93 16.05 10.93 -10.10
N ASP A 94 14.75 10.93 -10.34
CA ASP A 94 14.22 10.86 -11.68
C ASP A 94 14.39 12.26 -12.24
N ASP A 95 15.51 12.45 -12.91
CA ASP A 95 15.91 13.69 -13.56
C ASP A 95 15.64 13.61 -15.06
N SER A 96 14.62 12.82 -15.47
CA SER A 96 14.10 12.84 -16.83
C SER A 96 13.61 14.25 -17.22
N PRO A 97 13.70 14.63 -18.50
CA PRO A 97 13.22 15.94 -18.97
C PRO A 97 11.76 16.21 -18.60
N GLU A 98 10.89 15.19 -18.67
CA GLU A 98 9.48 15.28 -18.32
C GLU A 98 9.28 15.57 -16.83
N ASN A 99 10.04 14.90 -15.95
CA ASN A 99 9.96 15.15 -14.51
C ASN A 99 10.56 16.51 -14.13
N TRP A 100 11.59 16.98 -14.84
CA TRP A 100 12.13 18.33 -14.65
C TRP A 100 11.12 19.42 -14.98
N GLN A 101 10.37 19.27 -16.07
CA GLN A 101 9.29 20.21 -16.41
C GLN A 101 8.21 20.25 -15.33
N PHE A 102 7.84 19.09 -14.78
CA PHE A 102 6.90 19.00 -13.67
C PHE A 102 7.43 19.67 -12.38
N LYS A 103 8.69 19.39 -12.00
CA LYS A 103 9.36 20.02 -10.86
C LYS A 103 9.43 21.54 -11.02
N LEU A 104 9.82 22.03 -12.20
CA LEU A 104 9.92 23.46 -12.49
C LEU A 104 8.56 24.15 -12.39
N LYS A 105 7.51 23.56 -12.96
CA LYS A 105 6.14 24.09 -12.87
C LYS A 105 5.65 24.16 -11.43
N THR A 106 5.97 23.15 -10.63
CA THR A 106 5.62 23.11 -9.20
C THR A 106 6.39 24.19 -8.43
N TYR A 107 7.68 24.33 -8.67
CA TYR A 107 8.51 25.37 -8.08
C TYR A 107 8.00 26.77 -8.43
N GLN A 108 7.65 27.04 -9.69
CA GLN A 108 7.14 28.36 -10.11
C GLN A 108 5.82 28.72 -9.41
N LYS A 109 4.92 27.75 -9.20
CA LYS A 109 3.69 27.96 -8.43
C LYS A 109 4.00 28.30 -6.98
N LEU A 110 4.89 27.53 -6.34
CA LEU A 110 5.26 27.76 -4.95
C LEU A 110 5.96 29.10 -4.78
N LYS A 111 6.91 29.41 -5.66
CA LYS A 111 7.61 30.69 -5.70
C LYS A 111 6.61 31.85 -5.73
N LYS A 112 5.61 31.80 -6.59
CA LYS A 112 4.56 32.82 -6.66
C LYS A 112 3.81 32.98 -5.33
N VAL A 113 3.42 31.89 -4.68
CA VAL A 113 2.75 31.95 -3.36
C VAL A 113 3.65 32.61 -2.32
N LEU A 114 4.94 32.25 -2.30
CA LEU A 114 5.89 32.81 -1.34
C LEU A 114 6.15 34.30 -1.60
N GLU A 115 6.22 34.74 -2.86
CA GLU A 115 6.32 36.16 -3.24
C GLU A 115 5.04 36.92 -2.84
N ASP A 116 3.86 36.33 -3.10
CA ASP A 116 2.56 36.93 -2.74
C ASP A 116 2.39 37.06 -1.21
N GLU A 117 2.96 36.14 -0.43
CA GLU A 117 2.98 36.16 1.04
C GLU A 117 4.13 36.99 1.63
N GLY A 118 5.03 37.53 0.80
CA GLY A 118 6.19 38.33 1.25
C GLY A 118 7.22 37.52 2.04
N LEU A 119 7.29 36.21 1.82
CA LEU A 119 8.21 35.30 2.49
C LEU A 119 9.56 35.17 1.78
N ILE A 120 9.62 35.53 0.48
CA ILE A 120 10.83 35.62 -0.34
C ILE A 120 10.82 36.85 -1.25
#